data_AF-A0A432CAE9-F1
#
_entry.id   AF-A0A432CAE9-F1
#
_cell.length_a   1.000
_cell.length_b   1.000
_cell.length_c   1.000
_cell.angle_alpha   90.00
_cell.angle_beta   90.00
_cell.angle_gamma   90.00
#
_symmetry.space_group_name_H-M   'P 1'
#
loop_
_entity.id
_entity.type
_entity.pdbx_description
1 polymer ?
#
loop_
_entity_poly.entity_id
_entity_poly.type
_entity_poly.pdbx_seq_one_letter_code
_entity_poly.pdbx_strand_id
1 'polypeptide(L)'
;MKWITRERPKIDRIASPWLIKTFVDKNAEFIYVPFSDVLNKAKEFDAIPFDIPNVEYTHYEEKSTFDYIVKKYKIKDPAILIIADIVRGADTDRHDIAKESAGLLAISAGLSYNIICLSVLTPNYFVSLKSKQI
;
A
#
# COMPACT_ATOMS: atom_id res chain seq x y z
N MET A 1 15.63 0.15 0.96
CA MET A 1 15.08 0.66 -0.31
C MET A 1 14.06 1.75 -0.02
N LYS A 2 13.96 2.80 -0.85
CA LYS A 2 12.91 3.82 -0.72
C LYS A 2 11.76 3.51 -1.67
N TRP A 3 10.54 3.67 -1.19
CA TRP A 3 9.31 3.44 -1.92
C TRP A 3 8.45 4.68 -1.84
N ILE A 4 7.69 4.98 -2.90
CA ILE A 4 6.87 6.19 -2.94
C ILE A 4 5.50 5.90 -3.55
N THR A 5 4.45 6.48 -2.98
CA THR A 5 3.09 6.40 -3.52
C THR A 5 2.31 7.67 -3.18
N ARG A 6 1.07 7.75 -3.66
CA ARG A 6 0.20 8.89 -3.40
C ARG A 6 -0.34 8.88 -1.97
N GLU A 7 -0.62 10.07 -1.46
CA GLU A 7 -1.22 10.28 -0.16
C GLU A 7 -2.61 9.64 -0.04
N ARG A 8 -3.08 9.62 1.20
CA ARG A 8 -4.29 8.94 1.71
C ARG A 8 -4.19 7.41 1.72
N PRO A 9 -4.53 6.79 2.86
CA PRO A 9 -4.49 5.34 2.98
C PRO A 9 -5.50 4.69 2.04
N LYS A 10 -5.04 3.71 1.29
CA LYS A 10 -5.83 2.72 0.56
C LYS A 10 -5.28 1.34 0.90
N ILE A 11 -6.05 0.30 0.64
CA ILE A 11 -5.74 -1.06 1.09
C ILE A 11 -4.34 -1.45 0.60
N ASP A 12 -4.07 -1.34 -0.70
CA ASP A 12 -2.76 -1.67 -1.26
C ASP A 12 -1.63 -0.74 -0.77
N ARG A 13 -1.92 0.54 -0.46
CA ARG A 13 -0.94 1.51 0.09
C ARG A 13 -0.56 1.29 1.54
N ILE A 14 -1.27 0.41 2.23
CA ILE A 14 -0.97 0.00 3.61
C ILE A 14 -0.44 -1.44 3.62
N ALA A 15 -1.11 -2.34 2.90
CA ALA A 15 -0.76 -3.76 2.85
C ALA A 15 0.60 -3.98 2.17
N SER A 16 0.87 -3.31 1.05
CA SER A 16 2.14 -3.48 0.31
C SER A 16 3.35 -3.03 1.12
N PRO A 17 3.36 -1.86 1.80
CA PRO A 17 4.46 -1.51 2.70
C PRO A 17 4.71 -2.49 3.83
N TRP A 18 3.65 -3.04 4.45
CA TRP A 18 3.79 -4.06 5.48
C TRP A 18 4.44 -5.33 4.93
N LEU A 19 4.00 -5.80 3.77
CA LEU A 19 4.56 -6.97 3.10
C LEU A 19 6.05 -6.77 2.77
N ILE A 20 6.39 -5.62 2.20
CA ILE A 20 7.78 -5.28 1.86
C ILE A 20 8.65 -5.23 3.12
N LYS A 21 8.21 -4.55 4.19
CA LYS A 21 8.98 -4.50 5.45
C LYS A 21 9.16 -5.87 6.09
N THR A 22 8.21 -6.77 5.91
CA THR A 22 8.22 -8.06 6.60
C THR A 22 9.02 -9.11 5.84
N PHE A 23 8.92 -9.14 4.51
CA PHE A 23 9.45 -10.25 3.69
C PHE A 23 10.52 -9.85 2.68
N VAL A 24 10.67 -8.56 2.38
CA VAL A 24 11.56 -8.09 1.30
C VAL A 24 12.74 -7.30 1.85
N ASP A 25 12.46 -6.23 2.59
CA ASP A 25 13.47 -5.33 3.14
C ASP A 25 12.95 -4.67 4.42
N LYS A 26 13.47 -5.13 5.55
CA LYS A 26 13.12 -4.64 6.89
C LYS A 26 13.43 -3.16 7.09
N ASN A 27 14.38 -2.62 6.32
CA ASN A 27 14.81 -1.23 6.38
C ASN A 27 14.16 -0.39 5.27
N ALA A 28 13.11 -0.88 4.60
CA ALA A 28 12.40 -0.12 3.58
C ALA A 28 11.77 1.16 4.16
N GLU A 29 11.93 2.27 3.44
CA GLU A 29 11.33 3.56 3.77
C GLU A 29 10.22 3.88 2.78
N PHE A 30 9.11 4.45 3.26
CA PHE A 30 7.94 4.76 2.43
C PHE A 30 7.63 6.24 2.47
N ILE A 31 7.47 6.83 1.31
CA ILE A 31 7.22 8.25 1.09
C ILE A 31 5.80 8.40 0.52
N TYR A 32 5.01 9.29 1.11
CA TYR A 32 3.66 9.61 0.64
C TYR A 32 3.59 11.07 0.24
N VAL A 33 3.15 11.34 -0.99
CA VAL A 33 3.08 12.68 -1.58
C VAL A 33 1.76 12.87 -2.35
N PRO A 34 1.35 14.09 -2.69
CA PRO A 34 0.24 14.31 -3.61
C PRO A 34 0.43 13.52 -4.92
N PHE A 35 -0.67 13.04 -5.52
CA PHE A 35 -0.59 12.17 -6.71
C PHE A 35 0.21 12.81 -7.88
N SER A 36 0.08 14.12 -8.08
CA SER A 36 0.81 14.88 -9.09
C SER A 36 2.34 14.81 -8.91
N ASP A 37 2.79 14.58 -7.68
CA ASP A 37 4.19 14.73 -7.30
C ASP A 37 4.92 13.40 -7.25
N VAL A 38 4.20 12.27 -7.25
CA VAL A 38 4.78 10.92 -7.05
C VAL A 38 5.92 10.65 -8.01
N LEU A 39 5.73 10.84 -9.31
CA LEU A 39 6.75 10.51 -10.32
C LEU A 39 7.95 11.46 -10.30
N ASN A 40 7.72 12.74 -10.01
CA ASN A 40 8.79 13.73 -9.92
C ASN A 40 9.64 13.48 -8.66
N LYS A 41 8.98 13.27 -7.52
CA LYS A 41 9.65 12.95 -6.24
C LYS A 41 10.29 11.57 -6.22
N ALA A 42 9.75 10.59 -6.96
CA ALA A 42 10.38 9.29 -7.15
C ALA A 42 11.79 9.43 -7.73
N LYS A 43 11.94 10.27 -8.76
CA LYS A 43 13.26 10.55 -9.37
C LYS A 43 14.18 11.32 -8.43
N GLU A 44 13.66 12.32 -7.73
CA GLU A 44 14.43 13.14 -6.77
C GLU A 44 15.00 12.33 -5.61
N PHE A 45 14.22 11.39 -5.07
CA PHE A 45 14.60 10.60 -3.90
C PHE A 45 15.21 9.24 -4.21
N ASP A 46 15.36 8.90 -5.50
CA ASP A 46 15.70 7.55 -5.97
C ASP A 46 14.80 6.48 -5.30
N ALA A 47 13.48 6.73 -5.37
CA ALA A 47 12.45 5.93 -4.75
C ALA A 47 11.61 5.17 -5.78
N ILE A 48 11.25 3.93 -5.44
CA ILE A 48 10.47 3.04 -6.29
C ILE A 48 8.98 3.41 -6.19
N PRO A 49 8.33 3.88 -7.27
CA PRO A 49 6.92 4.20 -7.23
C PRO A 49 6.06 2.93 -7.24
N PHE A 50 4.98 2.92 -6.46
CA PHE A 50 4.03 1.80 -6.41
C PHE A 50 2.57 2.27 -6.22
N ASP A 51 1.61 1.40 -6.53
CA ASP A 51 0.16 1.66 -6.47
C ASP A 51 -0.26 2.95 -7.20
N ILE A 52 0.32 3.16 -8.40
CA ILE A 52 -0.07 4.22 -9.34
C ILE A 52 -0.09 3.68 -10.77
N PRO A 53 -0.79 4.33 -11.72
CA PRO A 53 -0.77 3.89 -13.12
C PRO A 53 0.63 4.00 -13.74
N ASN A 54 0.92 3.12 -14.70
CA ASN A 54 2.11 3.14 -15.55
C ASN A 54 3.46 3.01 -14.82
N VAL A 55 3.49 2.33 -13.66
CA VAL A 55 4.73 1.96 -12.97
C VAL A 55 4.84 0.45 -12.83
N GLU A 56 6.03 -0.05 -12.54
CA GLU A 56 6.27 -1.49 -12.43
C GLU A 56 5.46 -2.15 -11.31
N TYR A 57 5.41 -1.52 -10.13
CA TYR A 57 4.68 -2.03 -8.97
C TYR A 57 3.25 -1.49 -8.96
N THR A 58 2.41 -2.06 -9.80
CA THR A 58 1.01 -1.68 -9.93
C THR A 58 0.14 -2.91 -10.14
N HIS A 59 -1.17 -2.67 -10.28
CA HIS A 59 -2.14 -3.71 -10.61
C HIS A 59 -1.82 -4.35 -11.97
N TYR A 60 -2.08 -5.65 -12.09
CA TYR A 60 -1.95 -6.37 -13.35
C TYR A 60 -3.12 -7.34 -13.50
N GLU A 61 -3.73 -7.39 -14.68
CA GLU A 61 -4.93 -8.23 -14.90
C GLU A 61 -5.99 -7.98 -13.80
N GLU A 62 -6.42 -9.03 -13.08
CA GLU A 62 -7.33 -8.96 -11.93
C GLU A 62 -6.60 -9.02 -10.57
N LYS A 63 -5.30 -8.68 -10.56
CA LYS A 63 -4.41 -8.80 -9.40
C LYS A 63 -3.99 -7.43 -8.88
N SER A 64 -3.84 -7.32 -7.57
CA SER A 64 -3.48 -6.06 -6.92
C SER A 64 -1.95 -5.83 -6.92
N THR A 65 -1.52 -4.65 -6.49
CA THR A 65 -0.10 -4.34 -6.28
C THR A 65 0.51 -5.29 -5.23
N PHE A 66 -0.26 -5.68 -4.21
CA PHE A 66 0.16 -6.67 -3.21
C PHE A 66 0.50 -8.02 -3.87
N ASP A 67 -0.37 -8.50 -4.77
CA ASP A 67 -0.13 -9.73 -5.53
C ASP A 67 1.13 -9.64 -6.39
N TYR A 68 1.39 -8.46 -6.97
CA TYR A 68 2.56 -8.26 -7.80
C TYR A 68 3.83 -8.41 -6.98
N ILE A 69 3.87 -7.86 -5.77
CA ILE A 69 5.01 -8.00 -4.85
C ILE A 69 5.20 -9.46 -4.43
N VAL A 70 4.11 -10.16 -4.07
CA VAL A 70 4.16 -11.60 -3.74
C VAL A 70 4.79 -12.40 -4.90
N LYS A 71 4.33 -12.16 -6.13
CA LYS A 71 4.85 -12.79 -7.35
C LYS A 71 6.32 -12.45 -7.61
N LYS A 72 6.67 -11.17 -7.58
CA LYS A 72 8.01 -10.66 -7.91
C LYS A 72 9.07 -11.19 -6.95
N TYR A 73 8.77 -11.22 -5.65
CA TYR A 73 9.69 -11.71 -4.63
C TYR A 73 9.52 -13.20 -4.31
N LYS A 74 8.67 -13.92 -5.05
CA LYS A 74 8.43 -15.37 -4.91
C LYS A 74 8.08 -15.77 -3.47
N ILE A 75 7.26 -14.97 -2.80
CA ILE A 75 6.82 -15.25 -1.42
C ILE A 75 5.85 -16.44 -1.46
N LYS A 76 6.16 -17.49 -0.70
CA LYS A 76 5.40 -18.76 -0.70
C LYS A 76 4.70 -19.08 0.63
N ASP A 77 4.76 -18.15 1.59
CA ASP A 77 4.13 -18.35 2.88
C ASP A 77 2.60 -18.52 2.69
N PRO A 78 2.00 -19.66 3.11
CA PRO A 78 0.58 -19.92 2.93
C PRO A 78 -0.32 -18.85 3.56
N ALA A 79 0.09 -18.27 4.69
CA ALA A 79 -0.68 -17.20 5.34
C ALA A 79 -0.68 -15.93 4.49
N ILE A 80 0.44 -15.63 3.81
CA ILE A 80 0.51 -14.47 2.91
C ILE A 80 -0.34 -14.67 1.66
N LEU A 81 -0.45 -15.90 1.17
CA LEU A 81 -1.34 -16.18 0.03
C LEU A 81 -2.82 -15.93 0.40
N ILE A 82 -3.24 -16.31 1.61
CA ILE A 82 -4.59 -16.00 2.12
C ILE A 82 -4.78 -14.49 2.28
N ILE A 83 -3.79 -13.79 2.84
CA ILE A 83 -3.86 -12.32 2.96
C ILE A 83 -3.93 -11.66 1.58
N ALA A 84 -3.23 -12.19 0.58
CA ALA A 84 -3.28 -11.68 -0.79
C ALA A 84 -4.70 -11.78 -1.37
N ASP A 85 -5.43 -12.88 -1.13
CA ASP A 85 -6.84 -13.02 -1.52
C ASP A 85 -7.72 -11.95 -0.86
N ILE A 86 -7.58 -11.75 0.45
CA ILE A 86 -8.37 -10.78 1.22
C ILE A 86 -8.11 -9.35 0.73
N VAL A 87 -6.83 -8.99 0.59
CA VAL A 87 -6.38 -7.68 0.10
C VAL A 87 -6.89 -7.42 -1.30
N ARG A 88 -6.72 -8.38 -2.22
CA ARG A 88 -7.21 -8.28 -3.60
C ARG A 88 -8.72 -8.06 -3.62
N GLY A 89 -9.49 -8.90 -2.92
CA GLY A 89 -10.95 -8.77 -2.90
C GLY A 89 -11.42 -7.43 -2.36
N ALA A 90 -10.71 -6.86 -1.39
CA ALA A 90 -11.05 -5.58 -0.80
C ALA A 90 -10.64 -4.39 -1.69
N ASP A 91 -9.47 -4.47 -2.33
CA ASP A 91 -8.92 -3.37 -3.14
C ASP A 91 -9.58 -3.27 -4.52
N THR A 92 -10.03 -4.40 -5.08
CA THR A 92 -10.71 -4.46 -6.39
C THR A 92 -12.24 -4.51 -6.32
N ASP A 93 -12.85 -4.26 -5.16
CA ASP A 93 -14.31 -4.34 -4.93
C ASP A 93 -14.92 -5.72 -5.32
N ARG A 94 -14.13 -6.78 -5.13
CA ARG A 94 -14.49 -8.18 -5.43
C ARG A 94 -14.64 -8.95 -4.12
N HIS A 95 -15.66 -8.59 -3.35
CA HIS A 95 -15.94 -9.18 -2.04
C HIS A 95 -16.34 -10.66 -2.08
N ASP A 96 -16.54 -11.22 -3.28
CA ASP A 96 -16.73 -12.66 -3.51
C ASP A 96 -15.44 -13.47 -3.33
N ILE A 97 -14.26 -12.84 -3.47
CA ILE A 97 -12.95 -13.51 -3.35
C ILE A 97 -12.70 -13.98 -1.91
N ALA A 98 -13.00 -13.13 -0.93
CA ALA A 98 -12.88 -13.46 0.49
C ALA A 98 -13.94 -12.71 1.32
N LYS A 99 -14.51 -13.39 2.31
CA LYS A 99 -15.61 -12.86 3.13
C LYS A 99 -15.16 -11.65 3.97
N GLU A 100 -13.88 -11.61 4.31
CA GLU A 100 -13.24 -10.56 5.10
C GLU A 100 -13.08 -9.25 4.32
N SER A 101 -13.12 -9.30 2.98
CA SER A 101 -12.79 -8.17 2.11
C SER A 101 -13.70 -6.96 2.33
N ALA A 102 -15.02 -7.17 2.49
CA ALA A 102 -15.96 -6.07 2.71
C ALA A 102 -15.68 -5.32 4.04
N GLY A 103 -15.30 -6.04 5.09
CA GLY A 103 -14.92 -5.45 6.37
C GLY A 103 -13.62 -4.66 6.27
N LEU A 104 -12.62 -5.22 5.57
CA LEU A 104 -11.35 -4.54 5.33
C LEU A 104 -11.55 -3.24 4.52
N LEU A 105 -12.38 -3.28 3.48
CA LEU A 105 -12.75 -2.09 2.70
C LEU A 105 -13.42 -1.03 3.57
N ALA A 106 -14.40 -1.42 4.40
CA ALA A 106 -15.10 -0.47 5.28
C ALA A 106 -14.13 0.25 6.23
N ILE A 107 -13.20 -0.48 6.85
CA ILE A 107 -12.16 0.09 7.71
C ILE A 107 -11.25 1.02 6.91
N SER A 108 -10.74 0.56 5.76
CA SER A 108 -9.86 1.38 4.92
C SER A 108 -10.54 2.65 4.40
N ALA A 109 -11.82 2.60 4.06
CA ALA A 109 -12.59 3.75 3.62
C ALA A 109 -12.72 4.78 4.76
N GLY A 110 -13.05 4.32 5.98
CA GLY A 110 -13.08 5.17 7.17
C GLY A 110 -11.73 5.83 7.45
N LEU A 111 -10.62 5.08 7.37
CA LEU A 111 -9.27 5.63 7.53
C LEU A 111 -8.96 6.67 6.45
N SER A 112 -9.28 6.38 5.19
CA SER A 112 -9.03 7.30 4.06
C SER A 112 -9.80 8.61 4.17
N TYR A 113 -10.99 8.59 4.79
CA TYR A 113 -11.79 9.79 5.00
C TYR A 113 -11.21 10.67 6.11
N ASN A 114 -10.71 10.04 7.18
CA ASN A 114 -10.28 10.74 8.39
C ASN A 114 -8.78 11.07 8.43
N ILE A 115 -7.96 10.42 7.61
CA ILE A 115 -6.49 10.48 7.69
C ILE A 115 -5.89 10.87 6.34
N ILE A 116 -4.94 11.80 6.37
CA ILE A 116 -4.06 12.11 5.24
C ILE A 116 -2.64 11.66 5.61
N CYS A 117 -2.09 10.70 4.87
CA CYS A 117 -0.69 10.31 5.00
C CYS A 117 0.20 11.40 4.38
N LEU A 118 0.55 12.42 5.17
CA LEU A 118 1.51 13.45 4.83
C LEU A 118 2.79 13.21 5.65
N SER A 119 3.68 12.33 5.19
CA SER A 119 5.14 12.24 5.51
C SER A 119 5.68 10.80 5.55
N VAL A 120 7.02 10.72 5.51
CA VAL A 120 7.85 9.51 5.39
C VAL A 120 7.66 8.55 6.59
N LEU A 121 7.27 7.30 6.33
CA LEU A 121 7.23 6.23 7.33
C LEU A 121 8.65 5.71 7.61
N THR A 122 9.45 6.47 8.35
CA THR A 122 10.70 5.97 8.97
C THR A 122 10.40 5.30 10.32
N PRO A 123 11.26 4.38 10.81
CA PRO A 123 10.98 3.54 11.97
C PRO A 123 10.74 4.29 13.30
N ASN A 124 11.05 5.59 13.38
CA ASN A 124 11.00 6.38 14.61
C ASN A 124 9.85 7.38 14.68
N TYR A 125 8.96 7.43 13.69
CA TYR A 125 7.83 8.36 13.71
C TYR A 125 6.51 7.66 13.36
N PHE A 126 5.90 7.06 14.38
CA PHE A 126 4.45 7.02 14.48
C PHE A 126 3.95 8.40 14.95
N VAL A 127 4.12 9.46 14.17
CA VAL A 127 3.67 10.82 14.51
C VAL A 127 3.42 11.55 13.17
N SER A 128 2.29 12.17 12.86
CA SER A 128 1.21 12.76 13.64
C SER A 128 -0.10 12.51 12.89
N LEU A 129 -1.04 11.80 13.53
CA LEU A 129 -2.44 11.86 13.14
C LEU A 129 -2.93 13.27 13.49
N LYS A 130 -2.82 14.23 12.57
CA LYS A 130 -3.68 15.41 12.66
C LYS A 130 -5.08 14.96 12.27
N SER A 131 -5.80 14.44 13.27
CA SER A 131 -7.25 14.39 13.23
C SER A 131 -7.73 15.77 12.80
N LYS A 132 -8.49 15.86 11.71
CA LYS A 132 -9.39 17.00 11.55
C LYS A 132 -10.30 16.96 12.78
N GLN A 133 -10.04 17.89 13.68
CA GLN A 133 -10.88 18.19 14.82
C GLN A 133 -12.30 18.44 14.26
N ILE A 134 -13.23 17.60 14.70
CA ILE A 134 -14.65 17.97 14.77
C ILE A 134 -14.79 18.76 16.08
#